data_AF-A0A0J6SJG5-F1
#
_entry.id   AF-A0A0J6SJG5-F1
#
_cell.length_a   1.000
_cell.length_b   1.000
_cell.length_c   1.000
_cell.angle_alpha   90.00
_cell.angle_beta   90.00
_cell.angle_gamma   90.00
#
_symmetry.space_group_name_H-M   'P 1'
#
loop_
_entity.id
_entity.type
_entity.pdbx_description
1 polymer ?
#
loop_
_entity_poly.entity_id
_entity_poly.type
_entity_poly.pdbx_seq_one_letter_code
_entity_poly.pdbx_strand_id
1 'polypeptide(L)'
;MENDGNRQTLLKQYGMIVALCILFCIISRAPSIFDEISLGGLKLTNVNVGWIVIIGPWVILVGMIWLLYYAEAFVGTSVERSRIAQAVIVLLALLPAIAEIFLLRQLVFETTQPGIPCEQFDHFRLFTDFDLASAAGWKPHYCFGLKPEQQESMPHFYPPYQTWAHVILPFLVGAAGIRIRRFL
;
A
#
# COMPACT_ATOMS: atom_id res chain seq x y z
N MET A 1 -34.56 0.50 -8.74
CA MET A 1 -34.07 -0.71 -8.05
C MET A 1 -32.65 -1.10 -8.47
N GLU A 2 -32.22 -0.84 -9.71
CA GLU A 2 -30.85 -1.15 -10.19
C GLU A 2 -29.73 -0.35 -9.47
N ASN A 3 -30.02 0.90 -9.08
CA ASN A 3 -29.01 1.77 -8.48
C ASN A 3 -28.59 1.37 -7.04
N ASP A 4 -29.51 0.78 -6.26
CA ASP A 4 -29.20 0.34 -4.90
C ASP A 4 -28.29 -0.89 -4.89
N GLY A 5 -28.41 -1.77 -5.88
CA GLY A 5 -27.52 -2.92 -6.06
C GLY A 5 -26.08 -2.52 -6.38
N ASN A 6 -25.90 -1.53 -7.25
CA ASN A 6 -24.58 -1.00 -7.61
C ASN A 6 -23.90 -0.31 -6.42
N ARG A 7 -24.67 0.43 -5.60
CA ARG A 7 -24.17 1.08 -4.38
C ARG A 7 -23.68 0.09 -3.33
N GLN A 8 -24.44 -0.97 -3.07
CA GLN A 8 -24.00 -2.01 -2.14
C GLN A 8 -22.73 -2.71 -2.64
N THR A 9 -22.62 -2.92 -3.95
CA THR A 9 -21.40 -3.47 -4.56
C THR A 9 -20.20 -2.53 -4.37
N LEU A 10 -20.37 -1.23 -4.65
CA LEU A 10 -19.33 -0.21 -4.43
C LEU A 10 -18.86 -0.21 -2.96
N LEU A 11 -19.78 -0.20 -1.99
CA LEU A 11 -19.46 -0.24 -0.56
C LEU A 11 -18.66 -1.50 -0.18
N LYS A 12 -19.05 -2.67 -0.70
CA LYS A 12 -18.35 -3.93 -0.44
C LYS A 12 -16.93 -3.92 -1.02
N GLN A 13 -16.77 -3.47 -2.26
CA GLN A 13 -15.46 -3.38 -2.92
C GLN A 13 -14.57 -2.35 -2.22
N TYR A 14 -15.14 -1.21 -1.81
CA TYR A 14 -14.43 -0.20 -1.02
C TYR A 14 -13.93 -0.78 0.32
N GLY A 15 -14.81 -1.47 1.05
CA GLY A 15 -14.44 -2.16 2.30
C GLY A 15 -13.36 -3.23 2.09
N MET A 16 -13.39 -3.94 0.96
CA MET A 16 -12.36 -4.93 0.61
C MET A 16 -10.99 -4.28 0.39
N ILE A 17 -10.93 -3.14 -0.32
CA ILE A 17 -9.68 -2.39 -0.50
C ILE A 17 -9.14 -1.89 0.85
N VAL A 18 -9.99 -1.37 1.72
CA VAL A 18 -9.58 -0.96 3.07
C VAL A 18 -9.04 -2.14 3.88
N ALA A 19 -9.70 -3.29 3.84
CA ALA A 19 -9.24 -4.50 4.51
C ALA A 19 -7.88 -4.98 3.96
N LEU A 20 -7.70 -4.93 2.64
CA LEU A 20 -6.42 -5.26 1.99
C LEU A 20 -5.30 -4.30 2.42
N CYS A 21 -5.59 -3.00 2.51
CA CYS A 21 -4.63 -1.99 2.99
C CYS A 21 -4.16 -2.32 4.42
N ILE A 22 -5.10 -2.63 5.32
CA ILE A 22 -4.78 -3.04 6.70
C ILE A 22 -3.91 -4.29 6.70
N LEU A 23 -4.25 -5.29 5.87
CA LEU A 23 -3.49 -6.52 5.74
C LEU A 23 -2.06 -6.25 5.27
N PHE A 24 -1.85 -5.40 4.25
CA PHE A 24 -0.51 -5.02 3.79
C PHE A 24 0.31 -4.33 4.89
N CYS A 25 -0.30 -3.44 5.68
CA CYS A 25 0.37 -2.81 6.83
C CYS A 25 0.77 -3.83 7.90
N ILE A 26 -0.08 -4.82 8.19
CA ILE A 26 0.24 -5.88 9.15
C ILE A 26 1.38 -6.75 8.64
N ILE A 27 1.31 -7.22 7.39
CA ILE A 27 2.34 -8.08 6.80
C ILE A 27 3.68 -7.36 6.76
N SER A 28 3.68 -6.08 6.35
CA SER A 28 4.93 -5.31 6.27
C SER A 28 5.57 -5.05 7.62
N ARG A 29 4.80 -4.94 8.70
CA ARG A 29 5.33 -4.70 10.05
C ARG A 29 5.76 -5.98 10.78
N ALA A 30 5.06 -7.08 10.54
CA ALA A 30 5.23 -8.30 11.31
C ALA A 30 5.20 -9.55 10.39
N PRO A 31 6.23 -9.73 9.54
CA PRO A 31 6.34 -10.89 8.65
C PRO A 31 6.17 -12.23 9.36
N SER A 32 6.70 -12.33 10.58
CA SER A 32 6.73 -13.57 11.37
C SER A 32 5.35 -14.09 11.74
N ILE A 33 4.30 -13.27 11.73
CA ILE A 33 2.92 -13.72 11.98
C ILE A 33 2.50 -14.78 10.94
N PHE A 34 3.03 -14.72 9.72
CA PHE A 34 2.67 -15.65 8.64
C PHE A 34 3.46 -16.97 8.66
N ASP A 35 4.53 -17.05 9.46
CA ASP A 35 5.21 -18.32 9.71
C ASP A 35 4.34 -19.27 10.55
N GLU A 36 3.41 -18.73 11.34
CA GLU A 36 2.53 -19.47 12.25
C GLU A 36 1.15 -19.78 11.65
N ILE A 37 0.76 -19.08 10.57
CA ILE A 37 -0.55 -19.23 9.95
C ILE A 37 -0.51 -20.29 8.84
N SER A 38 -1.19 -21.42 9.07
CA SER A 38 -1.48 -22.44 8.07
C SER A 38 -2.93 -22.29 7.61
N LEU A 39 -3.14 -21.86 6.36
CA LEU A 39 -4.48 -21.77 5.77
C LEU A 39 -4.67 -22.95 4.82
N GLY A 40 -5.47 -23.93 5.23
CA GLY A 40 -5.77 -25.11 4.40
C GLY A 40 -4.57 -26.03 4.11
N GLY A 41 -3.55 -26.05 4.97
CA GLY A 41 -2.34 -26.86 4.77
C GLY A 41 -1.27 -26.21 3.89
N LEU A 42 -1.56 -25.04 3.30
CA LEU A 42 -0.56 -24.18 2.69
C LEU A 42 0.04 -23.30 3.79
N LYS A 43 1.31 -23.56 4.12
CA LYS A 43 2.09 -22.64 4.94
C LYS A 43 2.30 -21.36 4.12
N LEU A 44 1.86 -20.22 4.66
CA LEU A 44 2.11 -18.90 4.10
C LEU A 44 3.55 -18.41 4.36
N THR A 45 4.46 -19.32 4.69
CA THR A 45 5.86 -19.09 5.09
C THR A 45 6.73 -18.37 4.05
N ASN A 46 6.26 -18.23 2.81
CA ASN A 46 7.04 -17.65 1.70
C ASN A 46 6.54 -16.28 1.21
N VAL A 47 5.68 -15.59 1.97
CA VAL A 47 5.29 -14.22 1.61
C VAL A 47 6.50 -13.29 1.81
N ASN A 48 7.13 -12.87 0.72
CA ASN A 48 8.22 -11.92 0.77
C ASN A 48 7.67 -10.50 0.96
N VAL A 49 7.94 -9.94 2.15
CA VAL A 49 7.50 -8.60 2.57
C VAL A 49 7.98 -7.48 1.65
N GLY A 50 9.14 -7.64 1.01
CA GLY A 50 9.68 -6.68 0.05
C GLY A 50 8.73 -6.36 -1.08
N TRP A 51 8.06 -7.38 -1.62
CA TRP A 51 7.06 -7.18 -2.65
C TRP A 51 5.85 -6.40 -2.15
N ILE A 52 5.43 -6.58 -0.90
CA ILE A 52 4.28 -5.86 -0.35
C ILE A 52 4.59 -4.38 -0.17
N VAL A 53 5.78 -4.05 0.32
CA VAL A 53 6.19 -2.66 0.52
C VAL A 53 6.41 -1.93 -0.82
N ILE A 54 6.94 -2.61 -1.83
CA ILE A 54 7.24 -2.01 -3.14
C ILE A 54 6.04 -2.01 -4.10
N ILE A 55 5.26 -3.09 -4.15
CA ILE A 55 4.10 -3.21 -5.06
C ILE A 55 2.80 -2.76 -4.38
N GLY A 56 2.68 -2.87 -3.06
CA GLY A 56 1.47 -2.54 -2.32
C GLY A 56 0.89 -1.18 -2.67
N PRO A 57 1.68 -0.09 -2.71
CA PRO A 57 1.18 1.23 -3.10
C PRO A 57 0.61 1.26 -4.53
N TRP A 58 1.23 0.57 -5.48
CA TRP A 58 0.68 0.47 -6.84
C TRP A 58 -0.63 -0.31 -6.89
N VAL A 59 -0.74 -1.40 -6.13
CA VAL A 59 -1.98 -2.19 -6.04
C VAL A 59 -3.11 -1.37 -5.42
N ILE A 60 -2.82 -0.60 -4.37
CA ILE A 60 -3.77 0.30 -3.73
C ILE A 60 -4.21 1.38 -4.73
N LEU A 61 -3.27 2.05 -5.42
CA LEU A 61 -3.59 3.04 -6.45
C LEU A 61 -4.50 2.48 -7.54
N VAL A 62 -4.13 1.36 -8.15
CA VAL A 62 -4.92 0.75 -9.23
C VAL A 62 -6.31 0.36 -8.75
N GLY A 63 -6.42 -0.24 -7.56
CA GLY A 63 -7.70 -0.57 -6.94
C GLY A 63 -8.57 0.66 -6.70
N MET A 64 -7.97 1.77 -6.28
CA MET A 64 -8.67 3.04 -6.04
C MET A 64 -9.10 3.73 -7.33
N ILE A 65 -8.28 3.70 -8.39
CA ILE A 65 -8.67 4.20 -9.73
C ILE A 65 -9.83 3.40 -10.28
N TRP A 66 -9.77 2.06 -10.18
CA TRP A 66 -10.84 1.19 -10.63
C TRP A 66 -12.15 1.44 -9.87
N LEU A 67 -12.08 1.57 -8.55
CA LEU A 67 -13.24 1.92 -7.72
C LEU A 67 -13.82 3.28 -8.09
N LEU A 68 -12.96 4.28 -8.33
CA LEU A 68 -13.40 5.60 -8.74
C LEU A 68 -14.13 5.55 -10.09
N TYR A 69 -13.57 4.84 -11.06
CA TYR A 69 -14.23 4.61 -12.35
C TYR A 69 -15.59 3.91 -12.17
N TYR A 70 -15.64 2.88 -11.32
CA TYR A 70 -16.88 2.17 -11.05
C TYR A 70 -17.94 3.08 -10.42
N ALA A 71 -17.55 3.90 -9.44
CA ALA A 71 -18.41 4.87 -8.78
C ALA A 71 -18.97 5.91 -9.77
N GLU A 72 -18.14 6.44 -10.66
CA GLU A 72 -18.54 7.46 -11.63
C GLU A 72 -19.43 6.90 -12.75
N ALA A 73 -19.09 5.74 -13.29
CA ALA A 73 -19.78 5.19 -14.45
C ALA A 73 -21.07 4.43 -14.11
N PHE A 74 -21.19 3.84 -12.91
CA PHE A 74 -22.26 2.87 -12.63
C PHE A 74 -23.17 3.21 -11.43
N VAL A 75 -22.76 4.10 -10.52
CA VAL A 75 -23.50 4.40 -9.28
C VAL A 75 -24.35 5.67 -9.36
N GLY A 76 -24.08 6.54 -10.35
CA GLY A 76 -24.87 7.72 -10.72
C GLY A 76 -25.91 8.21 -9.70
N THR A 77 -25.47 8.98 -8.70
CA THR A 77 -26.20 9.97 -7.85
C THR A 77 -25.52 10.10 -6.48
N SER A 78 -25.39 11.33 -5.98
CA SER A 78 -24.86 11.62 -4.63
C SER A 78 -25.90 11.36 -3.55
N VAL A 79 -25.47 10.80 -2.41
CA VAL A 79 -26.36 10.58 -1.26
C VAL A 79 -26.23 11.72 -0.25
N GLU A 80 -27.35 12.33 0.14
CA GLU A 80 -27.40 13.16 1.35
C GLU A 80 -27.38 12.25 2.60
N ARG A 81 -26.22 12.18 3.25
CA ARG A 81 -26.04 11.45 4.52
C ARG A 81 -25.94 12.42 5.70
N SER A 82 -26.28 11.92 6.90
CA SER A 82 -26.09 12.66 8.15
C SER A 82 -24.64 13.09 8.35
N ARG A 83 -24.40 14.18 9.10
CA ARG A 83 -23.04 14.70 9.37
C ARG A 83 -22.12 13.64 10.01
N ILE A 84 -22.66 12.79 10.89
CA ILE A 84 -21.91 11.71 11.55
C ILE A 84 -21.49 10.66 10.52
N ALA A 85 -22.41 10.22 9.66
CA ALA A 85 -22.09 9.27 8.60
C ALA A 85 -21.06 9.84 7.62
N GLN A 86 -21.14 11.13 7.29
CA GLN A 86 -20.14 11.80 6.46
C GLN A 86 -18.75 11.78 7.09
N ALA A 87 -18.63 12.04 8.40
CA ALA A 87 -17.36 12.00 9.11
C ALA A 87 -16.74 10.59 9.10
N VAL A 88 -17.54 9.56 9.35
CA VAL A 88 -17.08 8.16 9.29
C VAL A 88 -16.59 7.81 7.89
N ILE A 89 -17.32 8.21 6.84
CA ILE A 89 -16.90 7.94 5.46
C ILE A 89 -15.61 8.69 5.11
N VAL A 90 -15.40 9.91 5.62
CA VAL A 90 -14.13 10.64 5.44
C VAL A 90 -12.98 9.88 6.07
N LEU A 91 -13.15 9.40 7.30
CA LEU A 91 -12.09 8.64 7.97
C LEU A 91 -11.76 7.36 7.19
N LEU A 92 -12.79 6.64 6.73
CA LEU A 92 -12.61 5.46 5.87
C LEU A 92 -11.96 5.82 4.53
N ALA A 93 -12.34 6.97 3.93
CA ALA A 93 -11.79 7.51 2.68
C ALA A 93 -10.28 7.72 2.73
N LEU A 94 -9.74 8.03 3.91
CA LEU A 94 -8.32 8.30 4.13
C LEU A 94 -7.50 7.05 4.44
N LEU A 95 -8.12 5.92 4.80
CA LEU A 95 -7.39 4.71 5.19
C LEU A 95 -6.43 4.20 4.10
N PRO A 96 -6.81 4.14 2.81
CA PRO A 96 -5.87 3.73 1.76
C PRO A 96 -4.65 4.64 1.65
N ALA A 97 -4.84 5.97 1.77
CA ALA A 97 -3.73 6.92 1.74
C ALA A 97 -2.81 6.77 2.96
N ILE A 98 -3.38 6.55 4.14
CA ILE A 98 -2.62 6.29 5.37
C ILE A 98 -1.80 4.99 5.23
N ALA A 99 -2.37 3.95 4.62
CA ALA A 99 -1.67 2.71 4.37
C ALA A 99 -0.49 2.89 3.41
N GLU A 100 -0.64 3.67 2.34
CA GLU A 100 0.48 3.96 1.45
C GLU A 100 1.59 4.78 2.15
N ILE A 101 1.24 5.78 2.97
CA ILE A 101 2.22 6.50 3.79
C ILE A 101 2.95 5.54 4.73
N PHE A 102 2.24 4.59 5.32
CA PHE A 102 2.84 3.57 6.16
C PHE A 102 3.83 2.69 5.39
N LEU A 103 3.46 2.21 4.20
CA LEU A 103 4.34 1.40 3.35
C LEU A 103 5.55 2.21 2.86
N LEU A 104 5.37 3.49 2.50
CA LEU A 104 6.48 4.40 2.19
C LEU A 104 7.41 4.57 3.39
N ARG A 105 6.88 4.72 4.61
CA ARG A 105 7.70 4.78 5.82
C ARG A 105 8.51 3.49 5.99
N GLN A 106 7.90 2.32 5.80
CA GLN A 106 8.61 1.04 5.86
C GLN A 106 9.75 0.99 4.84
N LEU A 107 9.47 1.41 3.61
CA LEU A 107 10.49 1.49 2.56
C LEU A 107 11.63 2.44 2.95
N VAL A 108 11.32 3.65 3.42
CA VAL A 108 12.34 4.68 3.64
C VAL A 108 13.16 4.47 4.90
N PHE A 109 12.58 3.97 5.99
CA PHE A 109 13.25 3.95 7.28
C PHE A 109 13.65 2.56 7.76
N GLU A 110 13.14 1.51 7.11
CA GLU A 110 13.38 0.15 7.53
C GLU A 110 14.18 -0.62 6.48
N THR A 111 14.76 0.06 5.50
CA THR A 111 15.61 -0.56 4.49
C THR A 111 16.95 0.14 4.32
N THR A 112 17.97 -0.65 4.03
CA THR A 112 19.35 -0.24 3.76
C THR A 112 19.85 -0.92 2.48
N GLN A 113 21.10 -0.66 2.12
CA GLN A 113 21.83 -1.41 1.11
C GLN A 113 22.48 -2.67 1.72
N PRO A 114 22.62 -3.77 0.95
CA PRO A 114 23.30 -4.96 1.44
C PRO A 114 24.71 -4.65 1.95
N GLY A 115 25.05 -5.17 3.13
CA GLY A 115 26.35 -4.97 3.79
C GLY A 115 26.50 -3.66 4.57
N ILE A 116 25.50 -2.77 4.56
CA ILE A 116 25.51 -1.52 5.34
C ILE A 116 24.60 -1.69 6.57
N PRO A 117 25.10 -1.52 7.81
CA PRO A 117 24.27 -1.49 9.01
C PRO A 117 23.18 -0.41 8.92
N CYS A 118 21.97 -0.69 9.41
CA CYS A 118 20.83 0.21 9.25
C CYS A 118 21.03 1.62 9.82
N GLU A 119 21.77 1.75 10.91
CA GLU A 119 22.06 3.05 11.53
C GLU A 119 23.05 3.91 10.71
N GLN A 120 23.76 3.30 9.75
CA GLN A 120 24.80 3.96 8.96
C GLN A 120 24.34 4.31 7.55
N PHE A 121 23.16 3.85 7.13
CA PHE A 121 22.63 4.16 5.81
C PHE A 121 21.98 5.54 5.81
N ASP A 122 22.46 6.41 4.93
CA ASP A 122 21.82 7.70 4.69
C ASP A 122 20.57 7.51 3.82
N HIS A 123 19.41 7.40 4.48
CA HIS A 123 18.12 7.21 3.83
C HIS A 123 17.72 8.39 2.93
N PHE A 124 18.32 9.58 3.09
CA PHE A 124 18.07 10.70 2.18
C PHE A 124 18.53 10.39 0.75
N ARG A 125 19.52 9.51 0.59
CA ARG A 125 19.99 9.03 -0.72
C ARG A 125 18.88 8.37 -1.54
N LEU A 126 17.87 7.78 -0.90
CA LEU A 126 16.70 7.22 -1.60
C LEU A 126 15.92 8.28 -2.40
N PHE A 127 16.07 9.57 -2.09
CA PHE A 127 15.36 10.66 -2.75
C PHE A 127 16.20 11.43 -3.76
N THR A 128 17.53 11.32 -3.68
CA THR A 128 18.43 12.20 -4.45
C THR A 128 19.53 11.48 -5.21
N ASP A 129 19.88 10.24 -4.84
CA ASP A 129 21.02 9.53 -5.39
C ASP A 129 20.59 8.66 -6.58
N PHE A 130 20.90 9.12 -7.78
CA PHE A 130 20.62 8.41 -9.03
C PHE A 130 21.60 7.27 -9.32
N ASP A 131 22.74 7.20 -8.62
CA ASP A 131 23.71 6.11 -8.80
C ASP A 131 23.16 4.80 -8.21
N LEU A 132 22.27 4.88 -7.23
CA LEU A 132 21.50 3.74 -6.73
C LEU A 132 20.60 3.11 -7.82
N ALA A 133 20.27 3.86 -8.88
CA ALA A 133 19.43 3.37 -9.99
C ALA A 133 20.24 2.65 -11.09
N SER A 134 21.53 2.97 -11.26
CA SER A 134 22.16 2.93 -12.58
C SER A 134 22.97 1.66 -12.93
N ALA A 135 23.35 0.80 -11.97
CA ALA A 135 24.26 -0.33 -12.25
C ALA A 135 23.67 -1.75 -12.13
N ALA A 136 22.71 -2.00 -11.24
CA ALA A 136 22.05 -3.31 -11.09
C ALA A 136 20.64 -3.24 -10.45
N GLY A 137 20.15 -2.02 -10.19
CA GLY A 137 19.05 -1.76 -9.25
C GLY A 137 19.52 -1.84 -7.79
N TRP A 138 18.99 -0.98 -6.94
CA TRP A 138 19.23 -1.07 -5.51
C TRP A 138 18.35 -2.18 -4.93
N LYS A 139 18.98 -3.14 -4.25
CA LYS A 139 18.25 -4.25 -3.62
C LYS A 139 18.04 -3.93 -2.14
N PRO A 140 16.81 -3.62 -1.70
CA PRO A 140 16.56 -3.20 -0.33
C PRO A 140 16.89 -4.33 0.64
N HIS A 141 17.57 -3.98 1.73
CA HIS A 141 17.88 -4.86 2.84
C HIS A 141 17.12 -4.42 4.08
N TYR A 142 16.21 -5.25 4.61
CA TYR A 142 15.35 -4.82 5.72
C TYR A 142 16.09 -4.83 7.05
N CYS A 143 15.80 -3.83 7.87
CA CYS A 143 16.43 -3.62 9.16
C CYS A 143 15.86 -4.51 10.26
N PHE A 144 14.62 -4.96 10.12
CA PHE A 144 13.98 -5.89 11.05
C PHE A 144 14.25 -7.34 10.65
N GLY A 145 15.48 -7.81 10.84
CA GLY A 145 15.86 -9.23 10.98
C GLY A 145 15.11 -10.27 10.13
N LEU A 146 14.93 -10.04 8.82
CA LEU A 146 14.36 -11.05 7.92
C LEU A 146 15.28 -12.26 7.80
N LYS A 147 14.71 -13.43 7.46
CA LYS A 147 15.50 -14.62 7.17
C LYS A 147 16.36 -14.38 5.92
N PRO A 148 17.58 -14.94 5.82
CA PRO A 148 18.45 -14.75 4.66
C PRO A 148 17.78 -15.06 3.32
N GLU A 149 16.99 -16.13 3.25
CA GLU A 149 16.25 -16.54 2.03
C GLU A 149 15.22 -15.49 1.57
N GLN A 150 14.57 -14.80 2.52
CA GLN A 150 13.63 -13.72 2.23
C GLN A 150 14.39 -12.48 1.74
N GLN A 151 15.57 -12.24 2.32
CA GLN A 151 16.44 -11.12 1.98
C GLN A 151 17.07 -11.27 0.58
N GLU A 152 17.36 -12.51 0.16
CA GLU A 152 17.85 -12.84 -1.18
C GLU A 152 16.76 -12.74 -2.25
N SER A 153 15.50 -12.96 -1.91
CA SER A 153 14.38 -12.86 -2.86
C SER A 153 13.79 -11.45 -3.00
N MET A 154 14.37 -10.47 -2.31
CA MET A 154 13.95 -9.07 -2.36
C MET A 154 13.96 -8.50 -3.78
N PRO A 155 12.87 -7.84 -4.22
CA PRO A 155 12.83 -7.19 -5.53
C PRO A 155 13.75 -5.98 -5.57
N HIS A 156 14.27 -5.67 -6.76
CA HIS A 156 15.00 -4.43 -6.99
C HIS A 156 14.06 -3.24 -6.90
N PHE A 157 14.57 -2.18 -6.28
CA PHE A 157 13.94 -0.87 -6.20
C PHE A 157 14.87 0.16 -6.82
N TYR A 158 14.30 1.13 -7.53
CA TYR A 158 15.03 2.08 -8.37
C TYR A 158 14.81 3.52 -7.87
N PRO A 159 15.45 3.91 -6.76
CA PRO A 159 15.45 5.29 -6.31
C PRO A 159 16.26 6.17 -7.29
N PRO A 160 16.00 7.48 -7.37
CA PRO A 160 14.97 8.20 -6.60
C PRO A 160 13.60 8.19 -7.28
N TYR A 161 13.50 7.78 -8.54
CA TYR A 161 12.25 7.82 -9.32
C TYR A 161 11.11 7.08 -8.64
N GLN A 162 11.35 5.83 -8.21
CA GLN A 162 10.33 5.05 -7.53
C GLN A 162 10.01 5.63 -6.14
N THR A 163 10.99 6.17 -5.42
CA THR A 163 10.76 6.82 -4.12
C THR A 163 9.81 8.00 -4.25
N TRP A 164 10.06 8.89 -5.20
CA TRP A 164 9.19 10.03 -5.47
C TRP A 164 7.81 9.61 -5.96
N ALA A 165 7.70 8.56 -6.77
CA ALA A 165 6.41 7.99 -7.11
C ALA A 165 5.64 7.61 -5.84
N HIS A 166 6.27 6.87 -4.91
CA HIS A 166 5.65 6.46 -3.65
C HIS A 166 5.29 7.63 -2.72
N VAL A 167 5.97 8.77 -2.83
CA VAL A 167 5.57 10.02 -2.13
C VAL A 167 4.28 10.60 -2.73
N ILE A 168 4.12 10.55 -4.05
CA ILE A 168 2.98 11.16 -4.74
C ILE A 168 1.71 10.30 -4.61
N LEU A 169 1.85 8.96 -4.59
CA LEU A 169 0.73 8.02 -4.57
C LEU A 169 -0.29 8.29 -3.45
N PRO A 170 0.10 8.50 -2.17
CA PRO A 170 -0.86 8.72 -1.09
C PRO A 170 -1.79 9.91 -1.33
N PHE A 171 -1.29 10.96 -1.99
CA PHE A 171 -2.09 12.14 -2.31
C PHE A 171 -3.12 11.83 -3.39
N LEU A 172 -2.73 11.08 -4.42
CA LEU A 172 -3.64 10.64 -5.48
C LEU A 172 -4.72 9.70 -4.93
N VAL A 173 -4.32 8.75 -4.09
CA VAL A 173 -5.23 7.81 -3.44
C VAL A 173 -6.17 8.50 -2.46
N GLY A 174 -5.68 9.45 -1.66
CA GLY A 174 -6.51 10.26 -0.79
C GLY A 174 -7.55 11.07 -1.56
N ALA A 175 -7.14 11.70 -2.67
CA ALA A 175 -8.05 12.43 -3.56
C ALA A 175 -9.12 11.50 -4.17
N ALA A 176 -8.71 10.31 -4.65
CA ALA A 176 -9.64 9.31 -5.16
C ALA A 176 -10.64 8.85 -4.10
N GLY A 177 -10.19 8.57 -2.87
CA GLY A 177 -11.05 8.18 -1.75
C GLY A 177 -12.07 9.25 -1.37
N ILE A 178 -11.65 10.52 -1.28
CA ILE A 178 -12.54 11.66 -1.00
C ILE A 178 -13.58 11.84 -2.11
N ARG A 179 -13.20 11.54 -3.36
CA ARG A 179 -14.13 11.61 -4.50
C ARG A 179 -15.12 10.45 -4.50
N ILE A 180 -14.66 9.21 -4.27
CA ILE A 180 -15.51 8.01 -4.11
C ILE A 180 -16.55 8.21 -3.01
N ARG A 181 -16.18 8.86 -1.88
CA ARG A 181 -17.11 9.21 -0.79
C ARG A 181 -18.41 9.86 -1.29
N ARG A 182 -18.37 10.65 -2.37
CA ARG A 182 -19.58 11.35 -2.88
C ARG A 182 -20.64 10.38 -3.40
N PHE A 183 -20.25 9.14 -3.71
CA PHE A 183 -21.08 8.07 -4.24
C PHE A 183 -21.46 7.02 -3.19
N LEU A 184 -20.85 7.08 -2.00
CA LEU A 184 -21.18 6.24 -0.85
C LEU A 184 -22.28 6.91 -0.02
#